data_AF-X0W3S9-F1
#
_entry.id   AF-X0W3S9-F1
#
_cell.length_a   1.000
_cell.length_b   1.000
_cell.length_c   1.000
_cell.angle_alpha   90.00
_cell.angle_beta   90.00
_cell.angle_gamma   90.00
#
_symmetry.space_group_name_H-M   'P 1'
#
loop_
_entity.id
_entity.type
_entity.pdbx_description
1 polymer ?
#
loop_
_entity_poly.entity_id
_entity_poly.type
_entity_poly.pdbx_seq_one_letter_code
_entity_poly.pdbx_strand_id
1 'polypeptide(L)'
;MPNHCIQLTADQRAFNVFYVSFCEVIYNQRHQAAATDAGRSHSEKILKKGLDYYLIWLYYNLMEYNVRIKKKVARGLKNLPKDVQKLLFLLIEDLKSYGPIQKSWQNFSPLGKDQYHCHLTYRYVACWTCHKGEIEIEVYYVGSREKAPY
;
A
#
# COMPACT_ATOMS: atom_id res chain seq x y z
N MET A 1 -12.44 -20.79 -7.00
CA MET A 1 -13.40 -19.78 -6.49
C MET A 1 -13.60 -20.08 -5.01
N PRO A 2 -13.20 -19.15 -4.12
CA PRO A 2 -14.20 -18.20 -3.65
C PRO A 2 -13.76 -16.75 -3.80
N ASN A 3 -14.79 -15.91 -3.92
CA ASN A 3 -14.77 -14.48 -4.10
C ASN A 3 -14.14 -13.78 -2.88
N HIS A 4 -12.95 -13.21 -3.04
CA HIS A 4 -12.51 -12.14 -2.15
C HIS A 4 -12.93 -10.82 -2.76
N CYS A 5 -14.04 -10.31 -2.23
CA CYS A 5 -14.50 -8.95 -2.41
C CYS A 5 -13.37 -8.01 -1.96
N ILE A 6 -12.61 -7.48 -2.92
CA ILE A 6 -11.68 -6.38 -2.69
C ILE A 6 -12.56 -5.19 -2.35
N GLN A 7 -12.80 -4.95 -1.06
CA GLN A 7 -13.39 -3.70 -0.62
C GLN A 7 -12.35 -2.61 -0.88
N LEU A 8 -12.47 -1.97 -2.05
CA LEU A 8 -11.74 -0.75 -2.36
C LEU A 8 -11.92 0.23 -1.20
N THR A 9 -10.81 0.80 -0.72
CA THR A 9 -10.83 1.81 0.34
C THR A 9 -11.63 3.04 -0.11
N ALA A 10 -12.07 3.87 0.83
CA ALA A 10 -12.84 5.08 0.50
C ALA A 10 -12.12 5.97 -0.53
N ASP A 11 -10.79 6.04 -0.48
CA ASP A 11 -9.96 6.79 -1.43
C ASP A 11 -9.93 6.15 -2.83
N GLN A 12 -9.85 4.81 -2.93
CA GLN A 12 -9.92 4.12 -4.21
C GLN A 12 -11.32 4.22 -4.84
N ARG A 13 -12.38 4.21 -4.04
CA ARG A 13 -13.75 4.45 -4.52
C ARG A 13 -13.93 5.89 -4.97
N ALA A 14 -13.46 6.85 -4.19
CA ALA A 14 -13.50 8.27 -4.54
C ALA A 14 -12.74 8.53 -5.84
N PHE A 15 -11.59 7.89 -6.04
CA PHE A 15 -10.82 8.01 -7.28
C PHE A 15 -11.53 7.37 -8.47
N ASN A 16 -12.10 6.16 -8.35
CA ASN A 16 -12.86 5.54 -9.44
C ASN A 16 -14.09 6.38 -9.83
N VAL A 17 -14.80 6.95 -8.85
CA VAL A 17 -15.92 7.87 -9.12
C VAL A 17 -15.42 9.13 -9.83
N PHE A 18 -14.29 9.70 -9.38
CA PHE A 18 -13.70 10.87 -10.01
C PHE A 18 -13.21 10.60 -11.43
N TYR A 19 -12.61 9.43 -11.67
CA TYR A 19 -12.10 9.02 -12.98
C TYR A 19 -13.23 8.78 -13.99
N VAL A 20 -14.28 8.05 -13.59
CA VAL A 20 -15.47 7.83 -14.46
C VAL A 20 -16.14 9.17 -14.78
N SER A 21 -16.31 10.02 -13.77
CA SER A 21 -16.89 11.36 -13.95
C SER A 21 -16.01 12.25 -14.83
N PHE A 22 -14.69 12.21 -14.66
CA PHE A 22 -13.73 12.96 -15.49
C PHE A 22 -13.75 12.46 -16.94
N CYS A 23 -13.78 11.14 -17.17
CA CYS A 23 -13.89 10.55 -18.51
C CYS A 23 -15.20 10.94 -19.20
N GLU A 24 -16.33 10.96 -18.48
CA GLU A 24 -17.61 11.45 -19.01
C GLU A 24 -17.57 12.94 -19.35
N VAL A 25 -16.96 13.77 -18.49
CA VAL A 25 -16.78 15.20 -18.76
C VAL A 25 -15.92 15.42 -20.01
N ILE A 26 -14.82 14.68 -20.16
CA ILE A 26 -13.96 14.75 -21.35
C ILE A 26 -14.68 14.27 -22.61
N TYR A 27 -15.47 13.19 -22.53
CA TYR A 27 -16.26 12.67 -23.65
C TYR A 27 -17.33 13.67 -24.08
N ASN A 28 -18.06 14.26 -23.11
CA ASN A 28 -19.13 15.22 -23.38
C ASN A 28 -18.57 16.57 -23.87
N GLN A 29 -17.43 17.04 -23.35
CA GLN A 29 -16.79 18.26 -23.85
C GLN A 29 -16.24 18.09 -25.27
N ARG A 30 -15.76 16.90 -25.65
CA ARG A 30 -15.34 16.62 -27.05
C ARG A 30 -16.50 16.72 -28.04
N HIS A 31 -17.70 16.30 -27.67
CA HIS A 31 -18.90 16.42 -28.51
C HIS A 31 -19.42 17.86 -28.65
N GLN A 32 -19.07 18.76 -27.70
CA GLN A 32 -19.48 20.17 -27.73
C GLN A 32 -18.38 21.12 -28.25
N ALA A 33 -17.09 20.77 -28.14
CA ALA A 33 -15.96 21.65 -28.46
C ALA A 33 -15.55 21.67 -29.94
N ALA A 34 -16.27 20.98 -30.83
CA ALA A 34 -15.96 20.95 -32.27
C ALA A 34 -16.18 22.29 -33.00
N ALA A 35 -16.59 23.37 -32.32
CA ALA A 35 -17.01 24.61 -32.97
C ALA A 35 -16.06 25.83 -32.82
N THR A 36 -15.04 25.82 -31.94
CA THR A 36 -14.13 27.01 -31.78
C THR A 36 -12.70 26.65 -31.33
N ASP A 37 -11.68 27.39 -31.82
CA ASP A 37 -10.26 27.21 -31.47
C ASP A 37 -9.95 27.45 -29.97
N ALA A 38 -10.70 28.32 -29.31
CA ALA A 38 -10.58 28.55 -27.86
C ALA A 38 -11.03 27.33 -27.04
N GLY A 39 -12.07 26.63 -27.49
CA GLY A 39 -12.54 25.37 -26.89
C GLY A 39 -11.50 24.25 -27.01
N ARG A 40 -10.79 24.19 -28.16
CA ARG A 40 -9.70 23.24 -28.38
C ARG A 40 -8.54 23.48 -27.40
N SER A 41 -8.07 24.72 -27.25
CA SER A 41 -7.00 25.10 -26.30
C SER A 41 -7.36 24.81 -24.83
N HIS A 42 -8.59 25.09 -24.41
CA HIS A 42 -9.05 24.81 -23.04
C HIS A 42 -9.15 23.31 -22.78
N SER A 43 -9.70 22.54 -23.72
CA SER A 43 -9.80 21.08 -23.63
C SER A 43 -8.43 20.40 -23.56
N GLU A 44 -7.44 20.89 -24.32
CA GLU A 44 -6.05 20.38 -24.28
C GLU A 44 -5.38 20.62 -22.92
N LYS A 45 -5.64 21.76 -22.27
CA LYS A 45 -5.11 22.06 -20.92
C LYS A 45 -5.74 21.17 -19.85
N ILE A 46 -7.04 20.88 -19.94
CA ILE A 46 -7.72 19.96 -19.03
C ILE A 46 -7.20 18.52 -19.22
N LEU A 47 -7.04 18.09 -20.48
CA LEU A 47 -6.49 16.77 -20.82
C LEU A 47 -5.06 16.58 -20.31
N LYS A 48 -4.19 17.59 -20.48
CA LYS A 48 -2.82 17.55 -19.93
C LYS A 48 -2.81 17.44 -18.41
N LYS A 49 -3.62 18.24 -17.71
CA LYS A 49 -3.73 18.12 -16.24
C LYS A 49 -4.21 16.72 -15.82
N GLY A 50 -5.23 16.18 -16.49
CA GLY A 50 -5.72 14.81 -16.23
C GLY A 50 -4.66 13.73 -16.46
N LEU A 51 -3.86 13.87 -17.53
CA LEU A 51 -2.72 13.00 -17.81
C LEU A 51 -1.62 13.11 -16.76
N ASP A 52 -1.31 14.33 -16.27
CA ASP A 52 -0.31 14.53 -15.22
C ASP A 52 -0.75 13.85 -13.91
N TYR A 53 -2.01 13.98 -13.51
CA TYR A 53 -2.56 13.27 -12.35
C TYR A 53 -2.55 11.75 -12.53
N TYR A 54 -2.88 11.25 -13.73
CA TYR A 54 -2.88 9.82 -14.03
C TYR A 54 -1.46 9.23 -14.04
N LEU A 55 -0.47 9.95 -14.57
CA LEU A 55 0.93 9.53 -14.55
C LEU A 55 1.51 9.54 -13.14
N ILE A 56 1.17 10.55 -12.33
CA ILE A 56 1.54 10.61 -10.91
C ILE A 56 0.88 9.45 -10.15
N TRP A 57 -0.41 9.20 -10.38
CA TRP A 57 -1.13 8.10 -9.75
C TRP A 57 -0.59 6.74 -10.18
N LEU A 58 -0.33 6.53 -11.47
CA LEU A 58 0.30 5.31 -11.98
C LEU A 58 1.70 5.13 -11.39
N TYR A 59 2.49 6.18 -11.27
CA TYR A 59 3.80 6.13 -10.62
C TYR A 59 3.67 5.70 -9.16
N TYR A 60 2.74 6.28 -8.39
CA TYR A 60 2.51 5.86 -7.00
C TYR A 60 1.90 4.46 -6.87
N ASN A 61 1.13 3.98 -7.85
CA ASN A 61 0.58 2.61 -7.85
C ASN A 61 1.54 1.56 -8.41
N LEU A 62 2.51 1.93 -9.26
CA LEU A 62 3.54 1.02 -9.76
C LEU A 62 4.69 0.82 -8.78
N MET A 63 4.82 1.67 -7.77
CA MET A 63 5.86 1.56 -6.74
C MET A 63 5.39 0.63 -5.62
N GLU A 64 5.29 -0.67 -5.92
CA GLU A 64 5.14 -1.69 -4.88
C GLU A 64 6.42 -1.77 -4.02
N TYR A 65 6.26 -1.90 -2.71
CA TYR A 65 7.40 -2.10 -1.82
C TYR A 65 7.93 -3.53 -1.95
N ASN A 66 9.25 -3.67 -2.11
CA ASN A 66 9.90 -4.97 -2.11
C ASN A 66 10.08 -5.45 -0.67
N VAL A 67 9.21 -6.35 -0.23
CA VAL A 67 9.22 -6.90 1.13
C VAL A 67 10.00 -8.22 1.17
N ARG A 68 11.08 -8.26 1.96
CA ARG A 68 11.95 -9.44 2.14
C ARG A 68 11.95 -9.90 3.59
N ILE A 69 11.65 -11.18 3.80
CA ILE A 69 11.78 -11.82 5.12
C ILE A 69 13.26 -12.16 5.35
N LYS A 70 13.84 -11.76 6.48
CA LYS A 70 15.23 -12.13 6.78
C LYS A 70 15.43 -13.64 6.78
N LYS A 71 16.57 -14.08 6.23
CA LYS A 71 16.92 -15.51 6.08
C LYS A 71 16.77 -16.32 7.37
N LYS A 72 17.11 -15.73 8.53
CA LYS A 72 16.96 -16.38 9.85
C LYS A 72 15.51 -16.74 10.15
N VAL A 73 14.59 -15.80 9.90
CA VAL A 73 13.15 -16.00 10.10
C VAL A 73 12.61 -16.96 9.05
N ALA A 74 13.01 -16.80 7.79
CA ALA A 74 12.61 -17.68 6.70
C ALA A 74 12.88 -19.17 7.00
N ARG A 75 14.04 -19.49 7.57
CA ARG A 75 14.40 -20.87 8.01
C ARG A 75 13.49 -21.39 9.13
N GLY A 76 13.00 -20.50 9.99
CA GLY A 76 12.15 -20.82 11.13
C GLY A 76 10.65 -20.65 10.90
N LEU A 77 10.21 -20.17 9.73
CA LEU A 77 8.80 -19.86 9.43
C LEU A 77 7.87 -21.06 9.74
N LYS A 78 8.28 -22.26 9.31
CA LYS A 78 7.51 -23.48 9.53
C LYS A 78 7.33 -23.85 11.01
N ASN A 79 8.21 -23.35 11.88
CA ASN A 79 8.19 -23.59 13.32
C ASN A 79 7.36 -22.56 14.08
N LEU A 80 6.96 -21.46 13.43
CA LEU A 80 6.04 -20.50 14.03
C LEU A 80 4.64 -21.12 14.18
N PRO A 81 3.85 -20.71 15.17
CA PRO A 81 2.43 -21.03 15.23
C PRO A 81 1.69 -20.64 13.94
N LYS A 82 0.67 -21.41 13.58
CA LYS A 82 -0.03 -21.27 12.27
C LYS A 82 -0.76 -19.94 12.13
N ASP A 83 -1.31 -19.42 13.22
CA ASP A 83 -1.90 -18.09 13.33
C ASP A 83 -0.84 -16.99 13.08
N VAL A 84 0.33 -17.10 13.71
CA VAL A 84 1.45 -16.16 13.51
C VAL A 84 1.94 -16.18 12.06
N GLN A 85 2.04 -17.35 11.43
CA GLN A 85 2.39 -17.46 10.01
C GLN A 85 1.39 -16.69 9.13
N LYS A 86 0.08 -16.91 9.34
CA LYS A 86 -0.97 -16.23 8.58
C LYS A 86 -0.92 -14.71 8.75
N LEU A 87 -0.77 -14.23 9.98
CA LEU A 87 -0.69 -12.80 10.28
C LEU A 87 0.57 -12.18 9.68
N LEU A 88 1.71 -12.87 9.72
CA LEU A 88 2.91 -12.40 9.04
C LEU A 88 2.69 -12.26 7.52
N PHE A 89 2.03 -13.23 6.87
CA PHE A 89 1.74 -13.12 5.44
C PHE A 89 0.78 -11.97 5.13
N LEU A 90 -0.26 -11.76 5.95
CA LEU A 90 -1.15 -10.60 5.80
C LEU A 90 -0.39 -9.27 5.94
N LEU A 91 0.48 -9.17 6.94
CA LEU A 91 1.33 -7.98 7.12
C LEU A 91 2.24 -7.75 5.91
N ILE A 92 2.82 -8.80 5.33
CA ILE A 92 3.67 -8.69 4.14
C ILE A 92 2.88 -8.12 2.95
N GLU A 93 1.65 -8.57 2.73
CA GLU A 93 0.81 -8.04 1.66
C GLU A 93 0.45 -6.57 1.90
N ASP A 94 0.08 -6.21 3.14
CA ASP A 94 -0.18 -4.82 3.50
C ASP A 94 1.06 -3.94 3.32
N LEU A 95 2.26 -4.43 3.67
CA LEU A 95 3.51 -3.71 3.48
C LEU A 95 3.83 -3.49 2.00
N LYS A 96 3.54 -4.45 1.11
CA LYS A 96 3.71 -4.30 -0.34
C LYS A 96 2.76 -3.24 -0.91
N SER A 97 1.49 -3.28 -0.50
CA SER A 97 0.43 -2.43 -1.06
C SER A 97 0.40 -1.02 -0.48
N TYR A 98 0.68 -0.86 0.81
CA TYR A 98 0.48 0.40 1.55
C TYR A 98 1.77 0.95 2.16
N GLY A 99 2.87 0.20 2.09
CA GLY A 99 4.17 0.64 2.57
C GLY A 99 4.39 0.46 4.07
N PRO A 100 5.45 1.05 4.64
CA PRO A 100 5.94 0.71 5.98
C PRO A 100 5.06 1.23 7.14
N ILE A 101 4.11 2.13 6.87
CA ILE A 101 3.28 2.75 7.90
C ILE A 101 1.97 1.97 8.05
N GLN A 102 1.93 1.11 9.06
CA GLN A 102 0.85 0.12 9.25
C GLN A 102 0.03 0.41 10.52
N LYS A 103 -0.57 1.61 10.62
CA LYS A 103 -1.26 2.08 11.84
C LYS A 103 -2.48 1.26 12.26
N SER A 104 -3.06 0.48 11.35
CA SER A 104 -4.18 -0.43 11.63
C SER A 104 -3.75 -1.70 12.37
N TRP A 105 -2.46 -2.04 12.33
CA TRP A 105 -1.93 -3.21 12.99
C TRP A 105 -1.78 -2.98 14.50
N GLN A 106 -2.04 -4.03 15.27
CA GLN A 106 -2.04 -3.97 16.72
C GLN A 106 -0.70 -3.45 17.25
N ASN A 107 -0.75 -2.46 18.16
CA ASN A 107 0.42 -1.87 18.80
C ASN A 107 1.49 -1.42 17.80
N PHE A 108 1.09 -0.94 16.62
CA PHE A 108 2.03 -0.36 15.67
C PHE A 108 2.70 0.87 16.27
N SER A 109 4.03 0.92 16.22
CA SER A 109 4.77 2.14 16.48
C SER A 109 6.17 2.16 15.84
N PRO A 110 6.68 3.35 15.51
CA PRO A 110 8.06 3.50 15.06
C PRO A 110 9.04 3.23 16.20
N LEU A 111 10.13 2.51 15.90
CA LEU A 111 11.24 2.22 16.81
C LEU A 111 12.43 3.20 16.65
N GLY A 112 12.43 4.02 15.59
CA GLY A 112 13.53 4.92 15.26
C GLY A 112 13.74 5.04 13.76
N LYS A 113 14.96 5.39 13.32
CA LYS A 113 15.37 5.61 11.92
C LYS A 113 14.81 4.57 10.94
N ASP A 114 13.66 4.87 10.34
CA ASP A 114 12.94 4.01 9.40
C ASP A 114 12.71 2.57 9.91
N GLN A 115 12.60 2.42 11.22
CA GLN A 115 12.32 1.15 11.90
C GLN A 115 10.94 1.19 12.52
N TYR A 116 10.23 0.08 12.40
CA TYR A 116 8.85 -0.04 12.82
C TYR A 116 8.61 -1.41 13.44
N HIS A 117 7.58 -1.49 14.27
CA HIS A 117 7.08 -2.77 14.73
C HIS A 117 5.57 -2.77 14.87
N CYS A 118 5.00 -3.97 14.92
CA CYS A 118 3.64 -4.21 15.38
C CYS A 118 3.56 -5.61 16.01
N HIS A 119 2.49 -5.86 16.74
CA HIS A 119 2.18 -7.18 17.26
C HIS A 119 1.46 -8.01 16.20
N LEU A 120 1.93 -9.24 15.98
CA LEU A 120 1.17 -10.28 15.30
C LEU A 120 0.27 -10.99 16.30
N THR A 121 0.79 -11.27 17.50
CA THR A 121 -0.01 -11.74 18.63
C THR A 121 0.57 -11.12 19.90
N TYR A 122 -0.04 -11.40 21.06
CA TYR A 122 0.54 -10.98 22.34
C TYR A 122 1.99 -11.48 22.54
N ARG A 123 2.34 -12.65 22.00
CA ARG A 123 3.67 -13.26 22.17
C ARG A 123 4.59 -13.13 20.95
N TYR A 124 4.15 -12.51 19.86
CA TYR A 124 4.93 -12.38 18.64
C TYR A 124 4.86 -10.97 18.08
N VAL A 125 6.03 -10.37 17.89
CA VAL A 125 6.20 -9.03 17.33
C VAL A 125 6.90 -9.15 16.00
N ALA A 126 6.38 -8.44 15.00
CA ALA A 126 7.08 -8.21 13.75
C ALA A 126 7.78 -6.85 13.82
N CYS A 127 9.06 -6.80 13.45
CA CYS A 127 9.77 -5.54 13.25
C CYS A 127 10.27 -5.49 11.81
N TRP A 128 10.30 -4.30 11.23
CA TRP A 128 10.86 -4.12 9.89
C TRP A 128 11.59 -2.80 9.77
N THR A 129 12.52 -2.77 8.82
CA THR A 129 13.17 -1.53 8.36
C THR A 129 12.67 -1.21 6.96
N CYS A 130 12.63 0.07 6.60
CA CYS A 130 12.30 0.50 5.24
C CYS A 130 13.38 1.44 4.70
N HIS A 131 14.00 1.09 3.58
CA HIS A 131 14.97 1.95 2.93
C HIS A 131 14.76 1.98 1.41
N LYS A 132 14.45 3.15 0.84
CA LYS A 132 14.28 3.35 -0.61
C LYS A 132 13.31 2.35 -1.27
N GLY A 133 12.19 2.03 -0.61
CA GLY A 133 11.19 1.09 -1.14
C GLY A 133 11.48 -0.38 -0.84
N GLU A 134 12.63 -0.69 -0.25
CA GLU A 134 12.97 -2.03 0.24
C GLU A 134 12.59 -2.17 1.70
N ILE A 135 11.77 -3.16 2.02
CA ILE A 135 11.36 -3.48 3.39
C ILE A 135 11.97 -4.81 3.79
N GLU A 136 12.67 -4.83 4.92
CA GLU A 136 13.22 -6.07 5.48
C GLU A 136 12.55 -6.38 6.82
N ILE A 137 11.84 -7.51 6.89
CA ILE A 137 11.01 -7.90 8.02
C ILE A 137 11.62 -9.06 8.83
N GLU A 138 11.54 -8.94 10.14
CA GLU A 138 11.86 -9.96 11.14
C GLU A 138 10.66 -10.24 12.06
N VAL A 139 10.61 -11.44 12.64
CA VAL A 139 9.62 -11.83 13.64
C VAL A 139 10.32 -12.36 14.89
N TYR A 140 9.93 -11.83 16.03
CA TYR A 140 10.47 -12.16 17.35
C TYR A 140 9.37 -12.75 18.23
N TYR A 141 9.73 -13.81 18.97
CA TYR A 141 8.93 -14.25 20.10
C TYR A 141 9.24 -13.38 21.32
N VAL A 142 8.21 -12.81 21.93
CA VAL A 142 8.30 -11.84 23.03
C VAL A 142 7.67 -12.37 24.33
N GLY A 143 7.87 -13.65 24.62
CA GLY A 143 7.45 -14.26 25.88
C GLY A 143 8.09 -13.63 27.14
N SER A 144 8.15 -14.35 28.26
CA SER A 144 8.45 -13.75 29.57
C SER A 144 9.77 -12.99 29.74
N ARG A 145 10.74 -13.05 28.80
CA ARG A 145 11.95 -12.20 28.77
C ARG A 145 12.45 -11.89 27.34
N GLU A 146 12.31 -10.62 26.97
CA GLU A 146 13.11 -9.73 26.09
C GLU A 146 13.98 -10.36 24.97
N LYS A 147 13.45 -10.39 23.73
CA LYS A 147 14.28 -10.55 22.51
C LYS A 147 13.93 -9.62 21.35
N ALA A 148 12.79 -8.94 21.39
CA ALA A 148 12.49 -7.94 20.38
C ALA A 148 13.23 -6.63 20.71
N PRO A 149 13.74 -5.92 19.70
CA PRO A 149 14.34 -4.61 19.89
C PRO A 149 13.21 -3.62 20.20
N TYR A 150 13.10 -3.22 21.46
CA TYR A 150 12.29 -2.09 21.89
C TYR A 150 13.22 -0.94 22.25
#